data_AF-A0A4Q1FM13-F1
#
_entry.id   AF-A0A4Q1FM13-F1
#
_cell.length_a   1.000
_cell.length_b   1.000
_cell.length_c   1.000
_cell.angle_alpha   90.00
_cell.angle_beta   90.00
_cell.angle_gamma   90.00
#
_symmetry.space_group_name_H-M   'P 1'
#
loop_
_entity.id
_entity.type
_entity.pdbx_description
1 polymer ?
#
loop_
_entity_poly.entity_id
_entity_poly.type
_entity_poly.pdbx_seq_one_letter_code
_entity_poly.pdbx_strand_id
1 'polypeptide(L)'
;MNRKLFLLPISVAVFFCFGKMNGQNSAKLIQDYYQKSGKLNQRNNTNEKIGVVILNEDLSKSLGANIVNVQQTYDGLRVYNALGKVIIKGDQIISENNDFSRNVVVANQKKAQERLSEDVLKQRLGFSEISEVNYLPDVYFEKNGVYVLSKELFVTDKISSEVWHVIADASTGEILSKNNTTLSCNFEHNEHLHSVDFEQIGNGDEQQQFVNLLVPSNASYNVFPLPVEAPTFGSRSIVSNPWDLAASPEGWHSDGTNNYTNTRGNNVYAYSDQDNTNNPGYSPDGGSTLSFNFPFADGRYDNPLTYRDAAITNLFYMNNKMHDIFYKFGFTESARNYQTNNFSNGGMGGDAVRAEAFDGSGLNNANFNPGYETVINGTTYLAAPRMQMYLWDRVQTPDDFVMRYQYNAPASIVSRPKVMTGGAGFGALLLGGQAVTADLAIANPIAACSGLAAGSLTGKIGVAQRGTCSFATKVKNMQVAGAIGAIIYDPVNADPITMGKDDNVTGINIPSIMMGKAEGEYLVNQMNGGTTINASLQFDYNGFKHSSLDNGIVAHEYGHGISNRLTGQGYNCLQSAEQMGEGWSDFLH
;
A
#
# COMPACT_ATOMS: atom_id res chain seq x y z
N MET A 1 52.41 -66.66 -14.01
CA MET A 1 51.12 -67.31 -13.67
C MET A 1 50.12 -66.21 -13.34
N ASN A 2 49.16 -65.98 -14.24
CA ASN A 2 48.21 -64.87 -14.23
C ASN A 2 47.28 -64.91 -13.01
N ARG A 3 47.20 -63.82 -12.23
CA ARG A 3 46.12 -63.61 -11.25
C ARG A 3 45.01 -62.79 -11.90
N LYS A 4 43.88 -63.46 -12.13
CA LYS A 4 42.61 -62.89 -12.59
C LYS A 4 41.95 -62.07 -11.49
N LEU A 5 41.44 -60.92 -11.88
CA LEU A 5 40.38 -60.15 -11.23
C LEU A 5 39.17 -61.04 -10.90
N PHE A 6 38.58 -60.85 -9.72
CA PHE A 6 37.14 -60.97 -9.51
C PHE A 6 36.69 -59.89 -8.53
N LEU A 7 35.62 -59.19 -8.91
CA LEU A 7 35.02 -57.99 -8.31
C LEU A 7 33.72 -58.34 -7.58
N LEU A 8 33.47 -57.59 -6.50
CA LEU A 8 32.20 -57.21 -5.83
C LEU A 8 31.42 -58.27 -4.97
N PRO A 9 30.61 -57.85 -3.96
CA PRO A 9 29.95 -56.53 -3.83
C PRO A 9 30.04 -55.81 -2.48
N ILE A 10 30.10 -54.48 -2.53
CA ILE A 10 29.65 -53.58 -1.44
C ILE A 10 28.31 -53.00 -1.90
N SER A 11 27.26 -53.25 -1.12
CA SER A 11 25.93 -52.69 -1.32
C SER A 11 25.95 -51.17 -1.34
N VAL A 12 25.49 -50.58 -2.44
CA VAL A 12 25.11 -49.17 -2.51
C VAL A 12 23.63 -49.09 -2.17
N ALA A 13 23.32 -48.58 -0.98
CA ALA A 13 21.99 -48.10 -0.67
C ALA A 13 21.81 -46.73 -1.35
N VAL A 14 21.04 -46.70 -2.45
CA VAL A 14 20.61 -45.47 -3.10
C VAL A 14 19.46 -44.89 -2.26
N PHE A 15 19.77 -43.86 -1.47
CA PHE A 15 18.74 -42.97 -0.95
C PHE A 15 18.25 -42.08 -2.10
N PHE A 16 16.98 -42.17 -2.42
CA PHE A 16 16.30 -41.25 -3.33
C PHE A 16 16.26 -39.85 -2.70
N CYS A 17 17.07 -38.92 -3.20
CA CYS A 17 16.89 -37.50 -2.96
C CYS A 17 15.64 -37.03 -3.72
N PHE A 18 14.52 -36.86 -3.01
CA PHE A 18 13.41 -36.03 -3.47
C PHE A 18 13.65 -34.61 -3.00
N GLY A 19 14.02 -33.73 -3.92
CA GLY A 19 14.16 -32.31 -3.64
C GLY A 19 14.82 -31.61 -4.81
N LYS A 20 14.09 -30.72 -5.48
CA LYS A 20 14.42 -30.02 -6.74
C LYS A 20 14.03 -30.72 -8.04
N MET A 21 12.77 -31.18 -8.18
CA MET A 21 12.15 -31.50 -9.49
C MET A 21 10.62 -31.25 -9.58
N ASN A 22 10.01 -30.47 -8.68
CA ASN A 22 8.54 -30.50 -8.55
C ASN A 22 7.75 -29.60 -9.52
N GLY A 23 8.19 -28.38 -9.87
CA GLY A 23 7.36 -27.47 -10.68
C GLY A 23 7.00 -27.97 -12.09
N GLN A 24 7.94 -28.66 -12.77
CA GLN A 24 7.66 -29.31 -14.06
C GLN A 24 6.78 -30.57 -13.91
N ASN A 25 6.84 -31.23 -12.76
CA ASN A 25 6.01 -32.40 -12.47
C ASN A 25 4.57 -31.96 -12.17
N SER A 26 4.38 -30.94 -11.34
CA SER A 26 3.06 -30.40 -10.96
C SER A 26 2.32 -29.80 -12.15
N ALA A 27 2.99 -28.99 -12.99
CA ALA A 27 2.35 -28.40 -14.17
C ALA A 27 1.83 -29.48 -15.13
N LYS A 28 2.66 -30.50 -15.40
CA LYS A 28 2.28 -31.63 -16.25
C LYS A 28 1.17 -32.48 -15.63
N LEU A 29 1.28 -32.81 -14.34
CA LEU A 29 0.29 -33.59 -13.61
C LEU A 29 -1.08 -32.92 -13.63
N ILE A 30 -1.13 -31.61 -13.37
CA ILE A 30 -2.36 -30.81 -13.39
C ILE A 30 -2.93 -30.74 -14.81
N GLN A 31 -2.10 -30.45 -15.81
CA GLN A 31 -2.52 -30.40 -17.20
C GLN A 31 -3.12 -31.75 -17.66
N ASP A 32 -2.43 -32.86 -17.39
CA ASP A 32 -2.88 -34.21 -17.72
C ASP A 32 -4.19 -34.56 -16.98
N TYR A 33 -4.30 -34.19 -15.70
CA TYR A 33 -5.51 -34.40 -14.91
C TYR A 33 -6.70 -33.63 -15.49
N TYR A 34 -6.54 -32.36 -15.80
CA TYR A 34 -7.62 -31.55 -16.34
C TYR A 34 -8.04 -31.96 -17.75
N GLN A 35 -7.10 -32.44 -18.57
CA GLN A 35 -7.42 -33.04 -19.87
C GLN A 35 -8.21 -34.34 -19.71
N LYS A 36 -7.77 -35.27 -18.85
CA LYS A 36 -8.44 -36.56 -18.64
C LYS A 36 -9.81 -36.42 -17.99
N SER A 37 -9.95 -35.51 -17.03
CA SER A 37 -11.22 -35.23 -16.35
C SER A 37 -12.19 -34.37 -17.17
N GLY A 38 -11.75 -33.89 -18.35
CA GLY A 38 -12.55 -33.06 -19.24
C GLY A 38 -12.82 -31.65 -18.72
N LYS A 39 -12.06 -31.18 -17.74
CA LYS A 39 -12.17 -29.83 -17.16
C LYS A 39 -11.74 -28.75 -18.16
N LEU A 40 -10.86 -29.08 -19.10
CA LEU A 40 -10.47 -28.19 -20.22
C LEU A 40 -11.35 -28.33 -21.47
N ASN A 41 -12.32 -29.25 -21.49
CA ASN A 41 -13.14 -29.49 -22.67
C ASN A 41 -14.02 -28.27 -22.97
N GLN A 42 -13.86 -27.74 -24.17
CA GLN A 42 -14.65 -26.66 -24.73
C GLN A 42 -15.86 -27.22 -25.49
N ARG A 43 -17.01 -26.55 -25.36
CA ARG A 43 -18.23 -26.89 -26.11
C ARG A 43 -18.04 -26.82 -27.63
N ASN A 44 -17.11 -25.99 -28.09
CA ASN A 44 -16.84 -25.76 -29.51
C ASN A 44 -15.68 -26.63 -30.05
N ASN A 45 -15.22 -27.64 -29.29
CA ASN A 45 -14.13 -28.55 -29.65
C ASN A 45 -12.77 -27.89 -29.94
N THR A 46 -12.51 -26.67 -29.45
CA THR A 46 -11.22 -25.96 -29.56
C THR A 46 -10.29 -26.25 -28.38
N ASN A 47 -10.17 -27.51 -27.99
CA ASN A 47 -9.46 -27.93 -26.78
C ASN A 47 -7.95 -27.70 -26.88
N GLU A 48 -7.40 -27.71 -28.10
CA GLU A 48 -5.99 -27.50 -28.41
C GLU A 48 -5.47 -26.12 -28.03
N LYS A 49 -6.37 -25.13 -27.89
CA LYS A 49 -6.03 -23.77 -27.48
C LYS A 49 -6.06 -23.58 -25.98
N ILE A 50 -6.71 -24.46 -25.23
CA ILE A 50 -6.86 -24.31 -23.79
C ILE A 50 -5.67 -24.90 -23.07
N GLY A 51 -5.15 -24.18 -22.07
CA GLY A 51 -4.12 -24.66 -21.18
C GLY A 51 -4.34 -24.18 -19.75
N VAL A 52 -3.35 -24.47 -18.92
CA VAL A 52 -3.28 -24.02 -17.53
C VAL A 52 -1.86 -23.58 -17.23
N VAL A 53 -1.72 -22.48 -16.49
CA VAL A 53 -0.44 -22.01 -15.95
C VAL A 53 -0.48 -22.06 -14.43
N ILE A 54 0.66 -22.34 -13.81
CA ILE A 54 0.83 -22.25 -12.35
C ILE A 54 1.08 -20.79 -11.99
N LEU A 55 0.32 -20.29 -11.01
CA LEU A 55 0.52 -18.98 -10.41
C LEU A 55 1.49 -19.05 -9.23
N ASN A 56 1.31 -20.01 -8.33
CA ASN A 56 2.31 -20.41 -7.34
C ASN A 56 2.08 -21.85 -6.89
N GLU A 57 3.12 -22.41 -6.28
CA GLU A 57 3.11 -23.72 -5.65
C GLU A 57 3.78 -23.59 -4.29
N ASP A 58 3.04 -23.94 -3.23
CA ASP A 58 3.48 -23.89 -1.85
C ASP A 58 3.45 -25.28 -1.21
N LEU A 59 4.50 -25.66 -0.50
CA LEU A 59 4.53 -26.91 0.26
C LEU A 59 3.99 -26.67 1.67
N SER A 60 2.74 -27.06 1.90
CA SER A 60 2.15 -27.01 3.22
C SER A 60 2.74 -28.10 4.11
N LYS A 61 3.60 -27.71 5.06
CA LYS A 61 4.21 -28.63 6.05
C LYS A 61 3.14 -29.33 6.90
N SER A 62 2.09 -28.61 7.30
CA SER A 62 1.01 -29.17 8.15
C SER A 62 0.17 -30.20 7.40
N LEU A 63 -0.12 -30.00 6.12
CA LEU A 63 -0.87 -30.96 5.30
C LEU A 63 0.00 -32.08 4.71
N GLY A 64 1.32 -31.83 4.63
CA GLY A 64 2.25 -32.68 3.88
C GLY A 64 1.85 -32.78 2.41
N ALA A 65 1.45 -31.66 1.81
CA ALA A 65 0.91 -31.58 0.45
C ALA A 65 1.26 -30.23 -0.20
N ASN A 66 1.39 -30.22 -1.53
CA ASN A 66 1.57 -28.99 -2.30
C ASN A 66 0.20 -28.36 -2.58
N ILE A 67 0.07 -27.07 -2.28
CA ILE A 67 -1.05 -26.22 -2.66
C ILE A 67 -0.62 -25.45 -3.91
N VAL A 68 -1.29 -25.71 -5.03
CA VAL A 68 -0.96 -25.12 -6.33
C VAL A 68 -2.10 -24.25 -6.79
N ASN A 69 -1.86 -22.94 -6.92
CA ASN A 69 -2.80 -22.02 -7.56
C ASN A 69 -2.52 -21.99 -9.06
N VAL A 70 -3.58 -22.04 -9.85
CA VAL A 70 -3.50 -22.13 -11.31
C VAL A 70 -4.48 -21.18 -11.98
N GLN A 71 -4.20 -20.84 -13.24
CA GLN A 71 -5.08 -20.03 -14.07
C GLN A 71 -5.26 -20.67 -15.45
N GLN A 72 -6.48 -20.64 -15.95
CA GLN A 72 -6.80 -21.08 -17.31
C GLN A 72 -6.13 -20.16 -18.34
N THR A 73 -5.66 -20.75 -19.43
CA THR A 73 -5.22 -20.03 -20.61
C THR A 73 -6.02 -20.44 -21.84
N TYR A 74 -6.11 -19.52 -22.80
CA TYR A 74 -6.61 -19.76 -24.15
C TYR A 74 -5.63 -19.14 -25.15
N ASP A 75 -5.17 -19.94 -26.11
CA ASP A 75 -4.18 -19.56 -27.13
C ASP A 75 -2.91 -18.94 -26.53
N GLY A 76 -2.48 -19.48 -25.37
CA GLY A 76 -1.30 -19.00 -24.63
C GLY A 76 -1.53 -17.75 -23.77
N LEU A 77 -2.69 -17.09 -23.84
CA LEU A 77 -3.03 -15.94 -23.01
C LEU A 77 -3.87 -16.35 -21.80
N ARG A 78 -3.69 -15.66 -20.67
CA ARG A 78 -4.47 -15.90 -19.45
C ARG A 78 -5.93 -15.51 -19.68
N VAL A 79 -6.84 -16.34 -19.19
CA VAL A 79 -8.25 -16.00 -19.06
C VAL A 79 -8.45 -15.35 -17.71
N TYR A 80 -8.83 -14.07 -17.71
CA TYR A 80 -9.00 -13.29 -16.50
C TYR A 80 -10.04 -13.92 -15.56
N ASN A 81 -9.73 -13.97 -14.26
CA ASN A 81 -10.54 -14.58 -13.19
C ASN A 81 -10.90 -16.07 -13.35
N ALA A 82 -10.43 -16.77 -14.37
CA ALA A 82 -10.58 -18.23 -14.49
C ALA A 82 -9.49 -18.95 -13.68
N LEU A 83 -9.64 -18.94 -12.36
CA LEU A 83 -8.67 -19.44 -11.39
C LEU A 83 -9.00 -20.87 -10.93
N GLY A 84 -8.01 -21.55 -10.37
CA GLY A 84 -8.20 -22.84 -9.71
C GLY A 84 -7.17 -23.07 -8.61
N LYS A 85 -7.51 -23.97 -7.69
CA LYS A 85 -6.66 -24.41 -6.59
C LYS A 85 -6.61 -25.94 -6.58
N VAL A 86 -5.40 -26.48 -6.61
CA VAL A 86 -5.13 -27.92 -6.64
C VAL A 86 -4.30 -28.30 -5.43
N ILE A 87 -4.66 -29.41 -4.77
CA ILE A 87 -3.86 -29.99 -3.68
C ILE A 87 -3.25 -31.30 -4.17
N ILE A 88 -1.92 -31.37 -4.15
CA ILE A 88 -1.14 -32.53 -4.60
C ILE A 88 -0.44 -33.17 -3.40
N LYS A 89 -0.62 -34.48 -3.22
CA LYS A 89 0.08 -35.26 -2.19
C LYS A 89 0.82 -36.43 -2.83
N GLY A 90 2.15 -36.40 -2.78
CA GLY A 90 2.98 -37.28 -3.61
C GLY A 90 2.76 -36.96 -5.10
N ASP A 91 2.46 -37.98 -5.90
CA ASP A 91 2.15 -37.84 -7.33
C ASP A 91 0.63 -37.84 -7.63
N GLN A 92 -0.21 -37.54 -6.63
CA GLN A 92 -1.66 -37.60 -6.74
C GLN A 92 -2.33 -36.26 -6.41
N ILE A 93 -3.28 -35.87 -7.25
CA ILE A 93 -4.21 -34.77 -6.95
C ILE A 93 -5.29 -35.31 -6.02
N ILE A 94 -5.34 -34.77 -4.80
CA ILE A 94 -6.29 -35.20 -3.77
C ILE A 94 -7.50 -34.25 -3.66
N SER A 95 -7.36 -33.01 -4.11
CA SER A 95 -8.43 -32.02 -4.16
C SER A 95 -8.20 -31.03 -5.29
N GLU A 96 -9.28 -30.56 -5.88
CA GLU A 96 -9.27 -29.61 -6.98
C GLU A 96 -10.57 -28.80 -6.98
N ASN A 97 -10.46 -27.48 -7.09
CA ASN A 97 -11.60 -26.59 -7.35
C ASN A 97 -11.19 -25.48 -8.33
N ASN A 98 -12.04 -25.15 -9.30
CA ASN A 98 -11.76 -24.13 -10.32
C ASN A 98 -13.02 -23.46 -10.88
N ASP A 99 -12.81 -22.26 -11.41
CA ASP A 99 -13.80 -21.43 -12.09
C ASP A 99 -13.52 -21.35 -13.61
N PHE A 100 -12.97 -22.42 -14.20
CA PHE A 100 -12.58 -22.42 -15.61
C PHE A 100 -13.79 -22.38 -16.55
N SER A 101 -13.65 -21.59 -17.61
CA SER A 101 -14.67 -21.51 -18.65
C SER A 101 -14.61 -22.68 -19.61
N ARG A 102 -15.76 -23.29 -19.88
CA ARG A 102 -15.93 -24.37 -20.88
C ARG A 102 -16.49 -23.86 -22.22
N ASN A 103 -16.63 -22.56 -22.37
CA ASN A 103 -17.17 -21.94 -23.57
C ASN A 103 -16.43 -20.63 -23.88
N VAL A 104 -15.12 -20.73 -24.07
CA VAL A 104 -14.29 -19.57 -24.47
C VAL A 104 -14.57 -19.27 -25.94
N VAL A 105 -15.37 -18.23 -26.18
CA VAL A 105 -15.64 -17.68 -27.51
C VAL A 105 -14.96 -16.31 -27.60
N VAL A 106 -13.91 -16.21 -28.41
CA VAL A 106 -13.15 -14.96 -28.55
C VAL A 106 -13.83 -14.01 -29.55
N ALA A 107 -14.00 -12.75 -29.16
CA ALA A 107 -14.54 -11.70 -30.01
C ALA A 107 -13.61 -11.41 -31.20
N ASN A 108 -14.22 -11.12 -32.35
CA ASN A 108 -13.47 -10.53 -33.46
C ASN A 108 -13.26 -9.03 -33.19
N GLN A 109 -12.11 -8.67 -32.61
CA GLN A 109 -11.76 -7.29 -32.29
C GLN A 109 -10.91 -6.65 -33.39
N LYS A 110 -10.95 -5.31 -33.44
CA LYS A 110 -9.99 -4.53 -34.22
C LYS A 110 -8.58 -4.72 -33.65
N LYS A 111 -7.57 -4.31 -34.44
CA LYS A 111 -6.17 -4.39 -34.03
C LYS A 111 -5.98 -3.80 -32.62
N ALA A 112 -5.42 -4.60 -31.72
CA ALA A 112 -5.08 -4.17 -30.38
C ALA A 112 -4.08 -3.01 -30.41
N GLN A 113 -4.28 -2.05 -29.51
CA GLN A 113 -3.32 -1.02 -29.22
C GLN A 113 -2.17 -1.63 -28.40
N GLU A 114 -0.95 -1.17 -28.63
CA GLU A 114 0.20 -1.64 -27.84
C GLU A 114 0.11 -1.11 -26.40
N ARG A 115 -0.15 0.19 -26.25
CA ARG A 115 -0.41 0.89 -24.99
C ARG A 115 -1.54 1.89 -25.15
N LEU A 116 -2.28 2.13 -24.07
CA LEU A 116 -3.24 3.23 -23.96
C LEU A 116 -2.48 4.52 -23.63
N SER A 117 -2.86 5.65 -24.22
CA SER A 117 -2.24 6.93 -23.86
C SER A 117 -2.64 7.34 -22.45
N GLU A 118 -1.74 8.05 -21.76
CA GLU A 118 -2.00 8.55 -20.41
C GLU A 118 -3.23 9.47 -20.37
N ASP A 119 -3.45 10.30 -21.39
CA ASP A 119 -4.63 11.17 -21.47
C ASP A 119 -5.94 10.37 -21.56
N VAL A 120 -5.94 9.24 -22.28
CA VAL A 120 -7.08 8.33 -22.32
C VAL A 120 -7.29 7.70 -20.94
N LEU A 121 -6.23 7.25 -20.28
CA LEU A 121 -6.33 6.67 -18.93
C LEU A 121 -6.85 7.69 -17.91
N LYS A 122 -6.30 8.91 -17.89
CA LYS A 122 -6.76 10.02 -17.05
C LYS A 122 -8.24 10.29 -17.27
N GLN A 123 -8.66 10.46 -18.52
CA GLN A 123 -10.06 10.71 -18.85
C GLN A 123 -10.99 9.56 -18.44
N ARG A 124 -10.59 8.31 -18.69
CA ARG A 124 -11.41 7.12 -18.45
C ARG A 124 -11.50 6.76 -16.96
N LEU A 125 -10.44 7.01 -16.21
CA LEU A 125 -10.35 6.65 -14.79
C LEU A 125 -10.77 7.79 -13.86
N GLY A 126 -10.88 9.01 -14.39
CA GLY A 126 -11.22 10.22 -13.63
C GLY A 126 -10.01 10.84 -12.92
N PHE A 127 -8.78 10.53 -13.36
CA PHE A 127 -7.56 11.03 -12.72
C PHE A 127 -7.08 12.33 -13.34
N SER A 128 -6.57 13.22 -12.50
CA SER A 128 -5.93 14.44 -12.97
C SER A 128 -4.52 14.21 -13.44
N GLU A 129 -3.79 13.41 -12.66
CA GLU A 129 -2.39 13.10 -12.86
C GLU A 129 -2.20 11.63 -12.49
N ILE A 130 -1.40 10.94 -13.28
CA ILE A 130 -1.01 9.56 -13.02
C ILE A 130 0.46 9.60 -12.63
N SER A 131 0.80 8.98 -11.50
CA SER A 131 2.20 8.86 -11.07
C SER A 131 2.88 7.69 -11.77
N GLU A 132 2.14 6.59 -11.99
CA GLU A 132 2.69 5.36 -12.56
C GLU A 132 1.63 4.55 -13.32
N VAL A 133 2.03 3.92 -14.43
CA VAL A 133 1.23 2.93 -15.16
C VAL A 133 2.09 1.70 -15.43
N ASN A 134 1.72 0.57 -14.83
CA ASN A 134 2.38 -0.71 -15.04
C ASN A 134 1.47 -1.64 -15.85
N TYR A 135 2.05 -2.27 -16.88
CA TYR A 135 1.35 -3.20 -17.75
C TYR A 135 1.73 -4.64 -17.40
N LEU A 136 0.72 -5.49 -17.24
CA LEU A 136 0.89 -6.93 -17.38
C LEU A 136 0.57 -7.37 -18.82
N PRO A 137 1.04 -8.55 -19.25
CA PRO A 137 0.67 -9.14 -20.53
C PRO A 137 -0.84 -9.27 -20.69
N ASP A 138 -1.32 -9.00 -21.90
CA ASP A 138 -2.73 -9.01 -22.26
C ASP A 138 -3.46 -10.29 -21.81
N VAL A 139 -4.73 -10.13 -21.47
CA VAL A 139 -5.61 -11.20 -20.98
C VAL A 139 -6.88 -11.27 -21.81
N TYR A 140 -7.54 -12.42 -21.77
CA TYR A 140 -8.92 -12.55 -22.22
C TYR A 140 -9.86 -12.23 -21.06
N PHE A 141 -10.71 -11.21 -21.23
CA PHE A 141 -11.73 -10.82 -20.27
C PHE A 141 -13.12 -11.19 -20.79
N GLU A 142 -13.97 -11.76 -19.93
CA GLU A 142 -15.33 -12.15 -20.30
C GLU A 142 -16.27 -10.95 -20.28
N LYS A 143 -16.96 -10.68 -21.39
CA LYS A 143 -17.94 -9.61 -21.55
C LYS A 143 -19.18 -10.17 -22.25
N ASN A 144 -20.26 -10.38 -21.50
CA ASN A 144 -21.56 -10.82 -22.02
C ASN A 144 -21.52 -12.15 -22.80
N GLY A 145 -20.80 -13.14 -22.27
CA GLY A 145 -20.61 -14.48 -22.82
C GLY A 145 -19.52 -14.58 -23.89
N VAL A 146 -18.78 -13.51 -24.16
CA VAL A 146 -17.74 -13.44 -25.19
C VAL A 146 -16.45 -12.89 -24.59
N TYR A 147 -15.31 -13.46 -24.95
CA TYR A 147 -14.00 -13.07 -24.44
C TYR A 147 -13.34 -12.03 -25.33
N VAL A 148 -12.99 -10.90 -24.75
CA VAL A 148 -12.31 -9.79 -25.41
C VAL A 148 -10.85 -9.72 -24.96
N LEU A 149 -9.94 -9.59 -25.92
CA LEU A 149 -8.54 -9.25 -25.65
C LEU A 149 -8.48 -7.90 -24.95
N SER A 150 -7.79 -7.87 -23.81
CA SER A 150 -7.81 -6.76 -22.87
C SER A 150 -6.42 -6.47 -22.31
N LYS A 151 -6.15 -5.19 -22.05
CA LYS A 151 -5.00 -4.73 -21.28
C LYS A 151 -5.26 -4.91 -19.79
N GLU A 152 -4.28 -5.44 -19.07
CA GLU A 152 -4.26 -5.51 -17.61
C GLU A 152 -3.22 -4.52 -17.08
N LEU A 153 -3.66 -3.59 -16.25
CA LEU A 153 -2.90 -2.42 -15.84
C LEU A 153 -2.99 -2.21 -14.33
N PHE A 154 -1.93 -1.70 -13.75
CA PHE A 154 -1.96 -1.02 -12.45
C PHE A 154 -1.69 0.46 -12.68
N VAL A 155 -2.59 1.31 -12.19
CA VAL A 155 -2.52 2.76 -12.37
C VAL A 155 -2.52 3.41 -11.00
N THR A 156 -1.45 4.11 -10.66
CA THR A 156 -1.32 4.82 -9.39
C THR A 156 -1.77 6.27 -9.59
N ASP A 157 -2.74 6.70 -8.79
CA ASP A 157 -3.11 8.11 -8.73
C ASP A 157 -1.97 8.89 -8.07
N LYS A 158 -1.69 10.09 -8.56
CA LYS A 158 -0.64 10.92 -7.97
C LYS A 158 -1.12 11.68 -6.72
N ILE A 159 -2.42 11.80 -6.55
CA ILE A 159 -3.02 12.66 -5.54
C ILE A 159 -3.41 11.87 -4.30
N SER A 160 -3.91 10.65 -4.50
CA SER A 160 -4.26 9.72 -3.43
C SER A 160 -3.25 8.57 -3.32
N SER A 161 -3.36 7.79 -2.24
CA SER A 161 -2.62 6.54 -2.04
C SER A 161 -3.16 5.38 -2.89
N GLU A 162 -4.20 5.60 -3.69
CA GLU A 162 -4.91 4.55 -4.41
C GLU A 162 -4.11 4.01 -5.59
N VAL A 163 -4.04 2.69 -5.68
CA VAL A 163 -3.54 1.97 -6.86
C VAL A 163 -4.70 1.20 -7.46
N TRP A 164 -4.96 1.43 -8.74
CA TRP A 164 -6.10 0.85 -9.43
C TRP A 164 -5.68 -0.28 -10.34
N HIS A 165 -6.19 -1.48 -10.07
CA HIS A 165 -6.13 -2.60 -11.01
C HIS A 165 -7.25 -2.46 -12.05
N VAL A 166 -6.85 -2.34 -13.32
CA VAL A 166 -7.72 -1.97 -14.42
C VAL A 166 -7.62 -3.01 -15.54
N ILE A 167 -8.77 -3.49 -15.97
CA ILE A 167 -8.90 -4.23 -17.23
C ILE A 167 -9.56 -3.32 -18.26
N ALA A 168 -8.92 -3.12 -19.41
CA ALA A 168 -9.44 -2.30 -20.49
C ALA A 168 -9.46 -3.05 -21.82
N ASP A 169 -10.50 -2.89 -22.63
CA ASP A 169 -10.56 -3.47 -23.98
C ASP A 169 -9.33 -3.02 -24.79
N ALA A 170 -8.57 -3.98 -25.33
CA ALA A 170 -7.29 -3.68 -25.96
C ALA A 170 -7.42 -2.89 -27.27
N SER A 171 -8.62 -2.83 -27.88
CA SER A 171 -8.87 -2.12 -29.12
C SER A 171 -9.46 -0.72 -28.89
N THR A 172 -10.36 -0.56 -27.93
CA THR A 172 -11.11 0.69 -27.69
C THR A 172 -10.63 1.49 -26.48
N GLY A 173 -9.91 0.87 -25.54
CA GLY A 173 -9.59 1.46 -24.24
C GLY A 173 -10.80 1.66 -23.33
N GLU A 174 -11.92 0.98 -23.60
CA GLU A 174 -13.07 0.92 -22.69
C GLU A 174 -12.67 0.20 -21.40
N ILE A 175 -12.96 0.80 -20.25
CA ILE A 175 -12.70 0.17 -18.95
C ILE A 175 -13.74 -0.92 -18.69
N LEU A 176 -13.28 -2.16 -18.60
CA LEU A 176 -14.10 -3.35 -18.37
C LEU A 176 -14.16 -3.72 -16.87
N SER A 177 -13.09 -3.43 -16.13
CA SER A 177 -13.00 -3.60 -14.68
C SER A 177 -12.08 -2.54 -14.10
N LYS A 178 -12.42 -2.02 -12.91
CA LYS A 178 -11.64 -1.04 -12.14
C LYS A 178 -11.80 -1.36 -10.65
N ASN A 179 -10.72 -1.77 -10.00
CA ASN A 179 -10.70 -2.21 -8.60
C ASN A 179 -9.53 -1.55 -7.87
N ASN A 180 -9.75 -1.00 -6.67
CA ASN A 180 -8.71 -0.29 -5.90
C ASN A 180 -7.94 -1.26 -5.02
N THR A 181 -6.67 -1.55 -5.31
CA THR A 181 -5.87 -2.51 -4.55
C THR A 181 -5.28 -1.93 -3.26
N THR A 182 -5.42 -0.63 -3.01
CA THR A 182 -5.08 -0.01 -1.72
C THR A 182 -6.29 -0.13 -0.79
N LEU A 183 -6.14 -0.93 0.27
CA LEU A 183 -7.18 -1.12 1.28
C LEU A 183 -6.91 -0.21 2.47
N SER A 184 -7.94 0.50 2.92
CA SER A 184 -7.85 1.53 3.94
C SER A 184 -8.94 1.34 4.99
N CYS A 185 -8.61 1.53 6.26
CA CYS A 185 -9.54 1.36 7.35
C CYS A 185 -9.94 2.71 7.97
N ASN A 186 -11.25 3.05 7.96
CA ASN A 186 -11.75 4.24 8.64
C ASN A 186 -12.37 3.84 9.98
N PHE A 187 -11.64 4.02 11.07
CA PHE A 187 -12.09 3.68 12.42
C PHE A 187 -13.14 4.67 12.94
N GLU A 188 -14.41 4.46 12.57
CA GLU A 188 -15.53 4.96 13.38
C GLU A 188 -15.80 3.95 14.50
N HIS A 189 -15.21 4.19 15.68
CA HIS A 189 -15.31 3.30 16.83
C HIS A 189 -16.77 3.02 17.24
N ASN A 190 -17.17 1.75 17.19
CA ASN A 190 -18.12 1.18 18.14
C ASN A 190 -17.41 0.00 18.83
N GLU A 191 -17.20 0.15 20.14
CA GLU A 191 -16.41 -0.74 20.99
C GLU A 191 -16.97 -2.16 21.05
N HIS A 192 -16.13 -3.20 20.81
CA HIS A 192 -16.33 -4.53 21.39
C HIS A 192 -14.98 -5.23 21.64
N LEU A 193 -14.63 -5.38 22.93
CA LEU A 193 -13.46 -6.11 23.43
C LEU A 193 -13.77 -7.60 23.59
N HIS A 194 -12.92 -8.50 23.10
CA HIS A 194 -12.83 -9.88 23.59
C HIS A 194 -11.39 -10.40 23.62
N SER A 195 -10.98 -10.89 24.80
CA SER A 195 -9.69 -11.53 25.09
C SER A 195 -9.69 -13.01 24.74
N VAL A 196 -8.59 -13.55 24.20
CA VAL A 196 -8.37 -15.01 24.11
C VAL A 196 -6.91 -15.38 24.38
N ASP A 197 -6.71 -16.39 25.24
CA ASP A 197 -5.41 -16.97 25.62
C ASP A 197 -4.85 -17.93 24.54
N PHE A 198 -3.52 -17.97 24.38
CA PHE A 198 -2.81 -18.86 23.45
C PHE A 198 -1.90 -19.87 24.19
N GLU A 199 -1.91 -21.15 23.75
CA GLU A 199 -0.95 -22.20 24.15
C GLU A 199 0.10 -22.48 23.05
N GLN A 200 1.34 -22.76 23.48
CA GLN A 200 2.52 -23.06 22.64
C GLN A 200 2.55 -24.51 22.14
N ILE A 201 3.02 -24.73 20.90
CA ILE A 201 3.44 -26.04 20.38
C ILE A 201 4.87 -25.95 19.81
N GLY A 202 5.69 -26.95 20.13
CA GLY A 202 7.14 -26.96 20.02
C GLY A 202 7.77 -27.31 18.66
N ASN A 203 9.09 -27.10 18.62
CA ASN A 203 10.00 -27.20 17.47
C ASN A 203 10.21 -28.63 16.94
N GLY A 204 10.37 -28.74 15.62
CA GLY A 204 11.02 -29.86 14.94
C GLY A 204 12.17 -29.36 14.06
N ASP A 205 13.31 -30.04 14.12
CA ASP A 205 14.59 -29.70 13.46
C ASP A 205 14.55 -29.86 11.93
N GLU A 206 15.21 -28.94 11.22
CA GLU A 206 15.41 -28.98 9.75
C GLU A 206 16.87 -29.28 9.37
N GLN A 207 17.06 -30.06 8.31
CA GLN A 207 18.35 -30.26 7.64
C GLN A 207 18.59 -29.15 6.61
N GLN A 208 19.68 -28.38 6.79
CA GLN A 208 20.06 -27.26 5.93
C GLN A 208 20.73 -27.70 4.61
N GLN A 209 20.30 -27.11 3.49
CA GLN A 209 21.17 -26.89 2.34
C GLN A 209 22.18 -25.78 2.71
N PHE A 210 23.45 -25.94 2.33
CA PHE A 210 24.48 -24.94 2.62
C PHE A 210 24.23 -23.65 1.82
N VAL A 211 23.58 -22.68 2.47
CA VAL A 211 23.55 -21.28 2.08
C VAL A 211 24.53 -20.55 3.00
N ASN A 212 25.40 -19.69 2.45
CA ASN A 212 26.28 -18.86 3.26
C ASN A 212 25.46 -17.72 3.89
N LEU A 213 24.81 -18.01 5.02
CA LEU A 213 24.06 -17.02 5.80
C LEU A 213 25.02 -16.17 6.62
N LEU A 214 24.75 -14.87 6.67
CA LEU A 214 25.41 -13.97 7.60
C LEU A 214 24.86 -14.16 9.02
N VAL A 215 25.75 -14.09 10.01
CA VAL A 215 25.31 -14.02 11.41
C VAL A 215 24.77 -12.61 11.66
N PRO A 216 23.54 -12.46 12.18
CA PRO A 216 22.99 -11.15 12.47
C PRO A 216 23.86 -10.37 13.46
N SER A 217 24.07 -9.09 13.17
CA SER A 217 24.63 -8.14 14.14
C SER A 217 23.63 -7.90 15.26
N ASN A 218 24.12 -7.67 16.48
CA ASN A 218 23.24 -7.30 17.59
C ASN A 218 22.55 -5.95 17.31
N ALA A 219 21.28 -5.84 17.68
CA ALA A 219 20.51 -4.61 17.59
C ALA A 219 19.54 -4.50 18.77
N SER A 220 19.12 -3.26 19.07
CA SER A 220 18.13 -3.00 20.12
C SER A 220 17.18 -1.89 19.71
N TYR A 221 15.92 -2.02 20.13
CA TYR A 221 14.83 -1.13 19.74
C TYR A 221 14.05 -0.71 20.98
N ASN A 222 13.93 0.59 21.23
CA ASN A 222 13.00 1.10 22.23
C ASN A 222 11.64 1.27 21.53
N VAL A 223 10.66 0.42 21.83
CA VAL A 223 9.38 0.31 21.09
C VAL A 223 8.25 -0.04 22.04
N PHE A 224 7.01 -0.09 21.56
CA PHE A 224 5.92 -0.78 22.27
C PHE A 224 6.02 -2.27 21.92
N PRO A 225 6.65 -3.11 22.78
CA PRO A 225 6.79 -4.52 22.44
C PRO A 225 5.44 -5.22 22.53
N LEU A 226 5.21 -6.21 21.67
CA LEU A 226 4.04 -7.08 21.82
C LEU A 226 4.02 -7.72 23.22
N PRO A 227 2.87 -7.77 23.91
CA PRO A 227 1.51 -7.51 23.40
C PRO A 227 0.99 -6.08 23.64
N VAL A 228 1.85 -5.08 23.92
CA VAL A 228 1.38 -3.70 24.10
C VAL A 228 0.87 -3.17 22.76
N GLU A 229 -0.43 -2.85 22.68
CA GLU A 229 -1.08 -2.39 21.45
C GLU A 229 -0.68 -0.96 21.12
N ALA A 230 -0.89 -0.01 22.04
CA ALA A 230 -0.64 1.41 21.79
C ALA A 230 -0.14 2.12 23.06
N PRO A 231 0.27 3.41 23.00
CA PRO A 231 0.72 4.17 24.17
C PRO A 231 -0.30 4.22 25.33
N THR A 232 -1.58 4.05 25.04
CA THR A 232 -2.67 4.00 26.02
C THR A 232 -2.74 2.67 26.79
N PHE A 233 -2.17 1.59 26.27
CA PHE A 233 -2.21 0.25 26.85
C PHE A 233 -0.94 -0.13 27.61
N GLY A 234 0.15 0.60 27.43
CA GLY A 234 1.41 0.28 28.08
C GLY A 234 2.54 1.25 27.77
N SER A 235 3.73 0.96 28.28
CA SER A 235 4.93 1.78 28.10
C SER A 235 5.89 1.15 27.10
N ARG A 236 6.71 1.99 26.47
CA ARG A 236 7.83 1.51 25.66
C ARG A 236 8.88 0.80 26.51
N SER A 237 9.57 -0.16 25.91
CA SER A 237 10.76 -0.78 26.50
C SER A 237 11.77 -1.17 25.43
N ILE A 238 13.02 -1.39 25.86
CA ILE A 238 14.10 -1.83 24.98
C ILE A 238 14.02 -3.34 24.80
N VAL A 239 13.87 -3.78 23.55
CA VAL A 239 14.02 -5.19 23.15
C VAL A 239 15.32 -5.39 22.38
N SER A 240 16.02 -6.48 22.65
CA SER A 240 17.30 -6.81 22.00
C SER A 240 17.16 -8.07 21.15
N ASN A 241 17.64 -8.01 19.91
CA ASN A 241 17.60 -9.11 18.93
C ASN A 241 16.23 -9.84 18.85
N PRO A 242 15.11 -9.13 18.64
CA PRO A 242 13.74 -9.68 18.70
C PRO A 242 13.34 -10.57 17.50
N TRP A 243 14.23 -10.76 16.53
CA TRP A 243 14.00 -11.56 15.33
C TRP A 243 13.89 -13.04 15.63
N ASP A 244 13.09 -13.73 14.83
CA ASP A 244 13.12 -15.18 14.76
C ASP A 244 14.11 -15.65 13.70
N LEU A 245 15.13 -16.44 14.06
CA LEU A 245 16.16 -16.88 13.12
C LEU A 245 15.66 -17.89 12.08
N ALA A 246 14.49 -18.52 12.27
CA ALA A 246 13.89 -19.37 11.25
C ALA A 246 13.23 -18.55 10.13
N ALA A 247 12.67 -17.38 10.48
CA ALA A 247 12.01 -16.49 9.51
C ALA A 247 12.97 -15.42 8.95
N SER A 248 13.84 -14.88 9.81
CA SER A 248 14.81 -13.82 9.54
C SER A 248 16.23 -14.32 9.85
N PRO A 249 16.82 -15.19 9.01
CA PRO A 249 18.06 -15.90 9.32
C PRO A 249 19.28 -14.98 9.50
N GLU A 250 19.27 -13.81 8.85
CA GLU A 250 20.32 -12.78 8.99
C GLU A 250 19.88 -11.59 9.87
N GLY A 251 18.82 -11.77 10.66
CA GLY A 251 18.18 -10.71 11.43
C GLY A 251 17.46 -9.69 10.54
N TRP A 252 17.15 -8.52 11.10
CA TRP A 252 16.30 -7.54 10.42
C TRP A 252 17.05 -6.45 9.64
N HIS A 253 18.39 -6.41 9.70
CA HIS A 253 19.22 -5.35 9.10
C HIS A 253 20.11 -5.82 7.95
N SER A 254 19.79 -6.99 7.37
CA SER A 254 20.42 -7.51 6.15
C SER A 254 19.34 -7.87 5.13
N ASP A 255 19.65 -7.75 3.83
CA ASP A 255 18.85 -8.32 2.73
C ASP A 255 19.55 -9.55 2.09
N GLY A 256 20.56 -10.11 2.75
CA GLY A 256 21.42 -11.18 2.23
C GLY A 256 22.50 -10.72 1.26
N THR A 257 22.50 -9.44 0.84
CA THR A 257 23.55 -8.84 0.01
C THR A 257 24.21 -7.65 0.71
N ASN A 258 23.38 -6.80 1.31
CA ASN A 258 23.72 -5.53 1.95
C ASN A 258 23.37 -5.60 3.43
N ASN A 259 24.14 -4.88 4.24
CA ASN A 259 23.84 -4.63 5.64
C ASN A 259 23.47 -3.16 5.82
N TYR A 260 22.54 -2.88 6.73
CA TYR A 260 21.96 -1.56 6.95
C TYR A 260 22.12 -1.11 8.40
N THR A 261 22.35 0.18 8.60
CA THR A 261 22.37 0.81 9.94
C THR A 261 21.06 1.51 10.28
N ASN A 262 20.17 1.66 9.29
CA ASN A 262 18.86 2.27 9.44
C ASN A 262 17.74 1.22 9.48
N THR A 263 16.47 1.65 9.57
CA THR A 263 15.28 0.78 9.61
C THR A 263 14.95 0.11 8.28
N ARG A 264 15.90 -0.69 7.77
CA ARG A 264 15.81 -1.44 6.52
C ARG A 264 16.45 -2.82 6.67
N GLY A 265 15.84 -3.81 6.02
CA GLY A 265 16.44 -5.11 5.77
C GLY A 265 15.56 -5.99 4.89
N ASN A 266 15.62 -7.30 5.11
CA ASN A 266 15.02 -8.26 4.19
C ASN A 266 13.50 -8.16 4.09
N ASN A 267 12.82 -7.92 5.21
CA ASN A 267 11.35 -8.04 5.29
C ASN A 267 10.64 -6.70 5.05
N VAL A 268 11.30 -5.59 5.41
CA VAL A 268 10.71 -4.24 5.39
C VAL A 268 11.78 -3.16 5.24
N TYR A 269 11.42 -2.08 4.56
CA TYR A 269 12.08 -0.79 4.61
C TYR A 269 11.10 0.26 5.15
N ALA A 270 11.36 0.73 6.37
CA ALA A 270 10.54 1.75 7.02
C ALA A 270 11.18 3.15 6.92
N TYR A 271 10.40 4.13 6.48
CA TYR A 271 10.85 5.50 6.23
C TYR A 271 9.67 6.48 6.31
N SER A 272 9.92 7.78 6.20
CA SER A 272 8.87 8.80 6.11
C SER A 272 8.52 9.19 4.68
N ASP A 273 7.24 9.47 4.38
CA ASP A 273 6.77 10.00 3.08
C ASP A 273 5.87 11.25 3.24
N GLN A 274 6.40 12.27 3.92
CA GLN A 274 5.68 13.54 4.18
C GLN A 274 5.31 14.33 2.92
N ASP A 275 5.97 14.05 1.80
CA ASP A 275 5.77 14.75 0.53
C ASP A 275 4.77 14.01 -0.38
N ASN A 276 4.20 12.87 0.06
CA ASN A 276 3.31 12.00 -0.73
C ASN A 276 3.93 11.63 -2.09
N THR A 277 5.17 11.15 -2.06
CA THR A 277 5.93 10.80 -3.26
C THR A 277 5.91 9.31 -3.55
N ASN A 278 5.47 8.48 -2.60
CA ASN A 278 5.58 7.02 -2.59
C ASN A 278 7.03 6.54 -2.78
N ASN A 279 8.00 7.37 -2.38
CA ASN A 279 9.44 7.08 -2.47
C ASN A 279 10.08 7.11 -1.07
N PRO A 280 11.16 6.34 -0.85
CA PRO A 280 11.88 6.37 0.41
C PRO A 280 12.39 7.77 0.80
N GLY A 281 11.80 8.35 1.84
CA GLY A 281 12.29 9.55 2.49
C GLY A 281 13.21 9.25 3.67
N TYR A 282 13.07 10.01 4.75
CA TYR A 282 13.95 9.87 5.93
C TYR A 282 13.70 8.55 6.68
N SER A 283 14.77 7.87 7.10
CA SER A 283 14.76 6.65 7.91
C SER A 283 15.79 6.79 9.03
N PRO A 284 15.44 6.49 10.30
CA PRO A 284 16.33 6.65 11.44
C PRO A 284 17.49 5.65 11.41
N ASP A 285 18.67 6.09 11.85
CA ASP A 285 19.91 5.33 11.86
C ASP A 285 20.31 4.99 13.31
N GLY A 286 20.50 3.69 13.61
CA GLY A 286 20.91 3.18 14.90
C GLY A 286 22.43 3.18 15.14
N GLY A 287 23.20 3.70 14.18
CA GLY A 287 24.66 3.72 14.16
C GLY A 287 25.28 2.33 14.02
N SER A 288 26.60 2.26 14.23
CA SER A 288 27.36 1.01 14.15
C SER A 288 26.96 -0.03 15.19
N THR A 289 26.23 0.36 16.23
CA THR A 289 25.73 -0.53 17.29
C THR A 289 24.26 -0.90 17.12
N LEU A 290 23.59 -0.43 16.06
CA LEU A 290 22.17 -0.68 15.80
C LEU A 290 21.27 -0.42 17.03
N SER A 291 21.47 0.73 17.68
CA SER A 291 20.76 1.14 18.90
C SER A 291 19.66 2.15 18.56
N PHE A 292 18.46 1.68 18.31
CA PHE A 292 17.28 2.50 18.00
C PHE A 292 16.55 2.92 19.29
N ASN A 293 17.25 3.69 20.13
CA ASN A 293 16.72 4.21 21.39
C ASN A 293 16.41 5.71 21.27
N PHE A 294 15.30 6.03 20.62
CA PHE A 294 14.88 7.40 20.36
C PHE A 294 13.87 7.91 21.39
N PRO A 295 13.87 9.22 21.70
CA PRO A 295 12.89 9.82 22.59
C PRO A 295 11.47 9.72 22.02
N PHE A 296 10.50 9.67 22.93
CA PHE A 296 9.07 9.65 22.63
C PHE A 296 8.35 10.54 23.63
N ALA A 297 7.39 11.31 23.14
CA ALA A 297 6.47 12.10 23.94
C ALA A 297 5.20 12.28 23.12
N ASP A 298 4.03 11.95 23.64
CA ASP A 298 2.77 12.07 22.91
C ASP A 298 1.73 12.90 23.68
N GLY A 299 2.18 13.77 24.57
CA GLY A 299 1.32 14.69 25.29
C GLY A 299 0.58 15.65 24.36
N ARG A 300 -0.42 16.33 24.93
CA ARG A 300 -1.24 17.31 24.21
C ARG A 300 -0.38 18.35 23.46
N TYR A 301 0.75 18.78 23.98
CA TYR A 301 1.59 19.81 23.37
C TYR A 301 2.79 19.26 22.59
N ASP A 302 2.91 17.94 22.46
CA ASP A 302 4.00 17.32 21.74
C ASP A 302 3.69 17.24 20.26
N ASN A 303 4.66 17.60 19.43
CA ASN A 303 4.53 17.52 17.98
C ASN A 303 5.03 16.16 17.49
N PRO A 304 4.26 15.38 16.70
CA PRO A 304 4.67 14.07 16.21
C PRO A 304 5.97 14.05 15.41
N LEU A 305 6.36 15.19 14.83
CA LEU A 305 7.61 15.31 14.09
C LEU A 305 8.85 15.30 15.01
N THR A 306 8.72 15.58 16.31
CA THR A 306 9.86 15.58 17.25
C THR A 306 10.24 14.18 17.74
N TYR A 307 9.34 13.20 17.60
CA TYR A 307 9.57 11.79 17.92
C TYR A 307 9.43 10.87 16.69
N ARG A 308 9.67 11.43 15.50
CA ARG A 308 9.61 10.72 14.21
C ARG A 308 10.42 9.43 14.20
N ASP A 309 11.62 9.46 14.77
CA ASP A 309 12.54 8.32 14.79
C ASP A 309 11.95 7.15 15.62
N ALA A 310 11.27 7.46 16.72
CA ALA A 310 10.57 6.46 17.53
C ALA A 310 9.38 5.83 16.77
N ALA A 311 8.60 6.64 16.06
CA ALA A 311 7.48 6.16 15.25
C ALA A 311 7.93 5.24 14.10
N ILE A 312 8.95 5.63 13.33
CA ILE A 312 9.49 4.81 12.24
C ILE A 312 10.14 3.52 12.78
N THR A 313 10.83 3.60 13.92
CA THR A 313 11.40 2.42 14.60
C THR A 313 10.31 1.43 15.04
N ASN A 314 9.18 1.93 15.58
CA ASN A 314 8.06 1.08 15.97
C ASN A 314 7.40 0.41 14.76
N LEU A 315 7.23 1.16 13.65
CA LEU A 315 6.72 0.63 12.38
C LEU A 315 7.60 -0.50 11.83
N PHE A 316 8.92 -0.30 11.86
CA PHE A 316 9.91 -1.29 11.45
C PHE A 316 9.85 -2.54 12.33
N TYR A 317 9.78 -2.37 13.65
CA TYR A 317 9.64 -3.48 14.60
C TYR A 317 8.38 -4.29 14.30
N MET A 318 7.22 -3.64 14.18
CA MET A 318 5.96 -4.34 13.97
C MET A 318 5.87 -5.06 12.63
N ASN A 319 6.32 -4.44 11.52
CA ASN A 319 6.34 -5.12 10.23
C ASN A 319 7.21 -6.39 10.25
N ASN A 320 8.38 -6.34 10.90
CA ASN A 320 9.21 -7.53 11.06
C ASN A 320 8.59 -8.57 12.00
N LYS A 321 7.92 -8.15 13.09
CA LYS A 321 7.19 -9.08 13.96
C LYS A 321 6.05 -9.78 13.22
N MET A 322 5.27 -9.05 12.43
CA MET A 322 4.22 -9.63 11.59
C MET A 322 4.81 -10.64 10.62
N HIS A 323 5.88 -10.28 9.90
CA HIS A 323 6.60 -11.22 9.05
C HIS A 323 7.00 -12.50 9.81
N ASP A 324 7.76 -12.38 10.90
CA ASP A 324 8.31 -13.52 11.63
C ASP A 324 7.22 -14.41 12.26
N ILE A 325 6.12 -13.82 12.73
CA ILE A 325 4.98 -14.55 13.30
C ILE A 325 4.26 -15.33 12.20
N PHE A 326 3.90 -14.68 11.10
CA PHE A 326 3.13 -15.32 10.02
C PHE A 326 3.95 -16.31 9.19
N TYR A 327 5.28 -16.16 9.16
CA TYR A 327 6.18 -17.18 8.63
C TYR A 327 5.93 -18.54 9.29
N LYS A 328 5.77 -18.57 10.62
CA LYS A 328 5.47 -19.80 11.38
C LYS A 328 4.08 -20.36 11.09
N PHE A 329 3.15 -19.51 10.69
CA PHE A 329 1.80 -19.91 10.28
C PHE A 329 1.70 -20.26 8.78
N GLY A 330 2.81 -20.29 8.06
CA GLY A 330 2.87 -20.75 6.68
C GLY A 330 2.92 -19.64 5.63
N PHE A 331 2.94 -18.36 6.02
CA PHE A 331 3.23 -17.26 5.10
C PHE A 331 4.75 -17.18 4.86
N THR A 332 5.24 -18.16 4.09
CA THR A 332 6.63 -18.37 3.70
C THR A 332 6.87 -17.91 2.26
N GLU A 333 8.10 -18.06 1.77
CA GLU A 333 8.51 -17.62 0.43
C GLU A 333 7.67 -18.22 -0.69
N SER A 334 7.42 -19.53 -0.67
CA SER A 334 6.57 -20.20 -1.66
C SER A 334 5.08 -19.86 -1.54
N ALA A 335 4.66 -19.47 -0.33
CA ALA A 335 3.35 -18.89 -0.05
C ALA A 335 3.28 -17.38 -0.31
N ARG A 336 4.35 -16.80 -0.91
CA ARG A 336 4.43 -15.41 -1.38
C ARG A 336 4.50 -14.38 -0.26
N ASN A 337 5.25 -14.64 0.79
CA ASN A 337 5.54 -13.65 1.81
C ASN A 337 6.34 -12.46 1.26
N TYR A 338 6.56 -11.46 2.12
CA TYR A 338 7.22 -10.21 1.73
C TYR A 338 8.68 -10.21 2.15
N GLN A 339 9.59 -10.42 1.19
CA GLN A 339 11.02 -10.35 1.46
C GLN A 339 11.87 -10.04 0.22
N THR A 340 12.99 -9.35 0.43
CA THR A 340 13.92 -8.98 -0.66
C THR A 340 14.66 -10.20 -1.19
N ASN A 341 15.09 -11.09 -0.31
CA ASN A 341 15.86 -12.27 -0.63
C ASN A 341 15.23 -13.50 0.00
N ASN A 342 15.01 -14.53 -0.81
CA ASN A 342 14.35 -15.78 -0.43
C ASN A 342 15.34 -16.85 0.04
N PHE A 343 16.64 -16.55 0.12
CA PHE A 343 17.68 -17.48 0.56
C PHE A 343 17.64 -18.85 -0.13
N SER A 344 17.18 -18.87 -1.39
CA SER A 344 16.95 -20.07 -2.20
C SER A 344 15.82 -21.02 -1.72
N ASN A 345 14.92 -20.55 -0.86
CA ASN A 345 13.75 -21.29 -0.36
C ASN A 345 12.59 -21.38 -1.37
N GLY A 346 12.73 -20.78 -2.55
CA GLY A 346 11.68 -20.74 -3.58
C GLY A 346 10.91 -19.42 -3.54
N GLY A 347 9.76 -19.36 -4.20
CA GLY A 347 8.99 -18.12 -4.35
C GLY A 347 9.68 -17.05 -5.21
N MET A 348 9.05 -15.87 -5.28
CA MET A 348 9.66 -14.66 -5.83
C MET A 348 10.10 -13.78 -4.66
N GLY A 349 11.26 -13.15 -4.79
CA GLY A 349 11.75 -12.17 -3.81
C GLY A 349 11.85 -10.79 -4.45
N GLY A 350 12.25 -9.80 -3.66
CA GLY A 350 12.40 -8.41 -4.08
C GLY A 350 11.22 -7.53 -3.67
N ASP A 351 10.39 -8.00 -2.75
CA ASP A 351 9.12 -7.37 -2.37
C ASP A 351 8.97 -7.19 -0.86
N ALA A 352 10.06 -6.83 -0.19
CA ALA A 352 10.00 -6.29 1.17
C ALA A 352 8.98 -5.15 1.28
N VAL A 353 8.30 -5.07 2.42
CA VAL A 353 7.30 -4.02 2.67
C VAL A 353 7.93 -2.65 2.64
N ARG A 354 7.38 -1.75 1.82
CA ARG A 354 7.65 -0.31 1.89
C ARG A 354 6.73 0.29 2.95
N ALA A 355 7.25 0.53 4.15
CA ALA A 355 6.47 0.99 5.29
C ALA A 355 6.67 2.49 5.50
N GLU A 356 5.69 3.29 5.05
CA GLU A 356 5.75 4.74 4.98
C GLU A 356 5.06 5.34 6.21
N ALA A 357 5.84 5.95 7.09
CA ALA A 357 5.36 6.77 8.19
C ALA A 357 5.16 8.23 7.73
N PHE A 358 4.35 8.98 8.46
CA PHE A 358 4.08 10.40 8.19
C PHE A 358 3.67 10.63 6.73
N ASP A 359 2.91 9.70 6.15
CA ASP A 359 2.55 9.79 4.76
C ASP A 359 1.63 11.01 4.53
N GLY A 360 2.01 11.85 3.56
CA GLY A 360 1.39 13.14 3.29
C GLY A 360 0.12 13.11 2.45
N SER A 361 -0.36 11.92 2.06
CA SER A 361 -1.58 11.78 1.26
C SER A 361 -2.86 11.90 2.10
N GLY A 362 -2.78 11.75 3.43
CA GLY A 362 -3.96 11.73 4.29
C GLY A 362 -3.71 11.91 5.78
N LEU A 363 -4.80 11.99 6.52
CA LEU A 363 -4.87 12.00 7.99
C LEU A 363 -5.96 11.03 8.43
N ASN A 364 -5.92 10.58 9.69
CA ASN A 364 -6.96 9.79 10.35
C ASN A 364 -7.28 8.46 9.64
N ASN A 365 -6.26 7.81 9.12
CA ASN A 365 -6.40 6.53 8.44
C ASN A 365 -5.04 5.81 8.38
N ALA A 366 -5.01 4.64 7.74
CA ALA A 366 -3.83 3.96 7.26
C ALA A 366 -4.25 3.09 6.06
N ASN A 367 -3.29 2.57 5.29
CA ASN A 367 -3.63 1.60 4.25
C ASN A 367 -2.49 0.64 3.95
N PHE A 368 -2.85 -0.44 3.27
CA PHE A 368 -1.93 -1.39 2.70
C PHE A 368 -2.29 -1.72 1.25
N ASN A 369 -1.30 -1.60 0.38
CA ASN A 369 -1.30 -2.16 -0.95
C ASN A 369 -0.48 -3.47 -0.97
N PRO A 370 -1.06 -4.62 -1.35
CA PRO A 370 -0.35 -5.90 -1.32
C PRO A 370 0.73 -6.05 -2.39
N GLY A 371 0.87 -5.09 -3.30
CA GLY A 371 1.72 -5.23 -4.48
C GLY A 371 1.23 -6.37 -5.37
N TYR A 372 2.12 -6.90 -6.21
CA TYR A 372 1.86 -8.12 -6.99
C TYR A 372 3.16 -8.81 -7.35
N GLU A 373 3.09 -10.13 -7.52
CA GLU A 373 4.15 -10.94 -8.09
C GLU A 373 3.57 -11.92 -9.11
N THR A 374 4.18 -12.01 -10.29
CA THR A 374 3.80 -13.03 -11.27
C THR A 374 4.90 -13.28 -12.28
N VAL A 375 4.98 -14.52 -12.77
CA VAL A 375 5.86 -14.90 -13.88
C VAL A 375 4.98 -15.22 -15.08
N ILE A 376 5.14 -14.47 -16.16
CA ILE A 376 4.36 -14.66 -17.38
C ILE A 376 5.34 -14.82 -18.54
N ASN A 377 5.27 -15.96 -19.22
CA ASN A 377 6.17 -16.32 -20.33
C ASN A 377 7.68 -16.19 -19.98
N GLY A 378 8.03 -16.52 -18.73
CA GLY A 378 9.41 -16.43 -18.23
C GLY A 378 9.86 -15.03 -17.82
N THR A 379 9.01 -14.01 -17.98
CA THR A 379 9.27 -12.65 -17.51
C THR A 379 8.64 -12.44 -16.14
N THR A 380 9.43 -11.92 -15.20
CA THR A 380 8.97 -11.55 -13.86
C THR A 380 8.34 -10.17 -13.88
N TYR A 381 7.16 -10.05 -13.28
CA TYR A 381 6.48 -8.80 -12.99
C TYR A 381 6.29 -8.71 -11.47
N LEU A 382 6.82 -7.64 -10.88
CA LEU A 382 6.85 -7.45 -9.44
C LEU A 382 6.58 -5.99 -9.10
N ALA A 383 5.68 -5.77 -8.16
CA ALA A 383 5.56 -4.52 -7.42
C ALA A 383 5.59 -4.84 -5.93
N ALA A 384 6.52 -4.21 -5.21
CA ALA A 384 6.62 -4.37 -3.76
C ALA A 384 5.35 -3.81 -3.07
N PRO A 385 4.89 -4.45 -1.99
CA PRO A 385 3.77 -3.94 -1.20
C PRO A 385 4.14 -2.62 -0.51
N ARG A 386 3.12 -1.82 -0.20
CA ARG A 386 3.28 -0.51 0.43
C ARG A 386 2.27 -0.34 1.55
N MET A 387 2.75 -0.01 2.75
CA MET A 387 1.95 0.33 3.92
C MET A 387 2.11 1.84 4.17
N GLN A 388 1.01 2.59 4.26
CA GLN A 388 1.05 4.05 4.44
C GLN A 388 0.36 4.40 5.77
N MET A 389 1.11 5.00 6.68
CA MET A 389 0.69 5.31 8.05
C MET A 389 0.56 6.81 8.24
N TYR A 390 -0.63 7.26 8.67
CA TYR A 390 -0.94 8.68 8.77
C TYR A 390 -0.87 9.25 10.18
N LEU A 391 -0.86 10.58 10.24
CA LEU A 391 -1.15 11.30 11.47
C LEU A 391 -2.64 11.29 11.76
N TRP A 392 -2.98 11.28 13.04
CA TRP A 392 -4.34 11.36 13.56
C TRP A 392 -4.55 12.70 14.26
N ASP A 393 -5.58 13.41 13.82
CA ASP A 393 -5.99 14.69 14.35
C ASP A 393 -6.39 14.56 15.81
N ARG A 394 -6.04 15.57 16.59
CA ARG A 394 -6.62 15.74 17.92
C ARG A 394 -8.01 16.37 17.84
N VAL A 395 -8.83 16.08 18.84
CA VAL A 395 -10.08 16.80 19.07
C VAL A 395 -9.77 18.29 19.27
N GLN A 396 -10.56 19.14 18.63
CA GLN A 396 -10.47 20.59 18.71
C GLN A 396 -11.65 21.16 19.51
N THR A 397 -11.39 22.23 20.27
CA THR A 397 -12.43 23.02 20.96
C THR A 397 -12.25 24.51 20.62
N PRO A 398 -13.24 25.38 20.90
CA PRO A 398 -13.10 26.83 20.69
C PRO A 398 -11.89 27.45 21.42
N ASP A 399 -11.54 26.94 22.60
CA ASP A 399 -10.39 27.41 23.39
C ASP A 399 -9.09 26.68 23.03
N ASP A 400 -9.20 25.58 22.28
CA ASP A 400 -8.08 24.73 21.93
C ASP A 400 -8.22 24.12 20.51
N PHE A 401 -7.94 24.94 19.51
CA PHE A 401 -8.02 24.58 18.09
C PHE A 401 -6.65 24.44 17.42
N VAL A 402 -6.63 23.76 16.28
CA VAL A 402 -5.43 23.60 15.47
C VAL A 402 -5.18 24.90 14.69
N MET A 403 -4.02 25.49 14.93
CA MET A 403 -3.56 26.69 14.24
C MET A 403 -3.11 26.35 12.83
N ARG A 404 -3.79 26.90 11.81
CA ARG A 404 -3.47 26.63 10.38
C ARG A 404 -2.82 27.80 9.62
N TYR A 405 -2.54 28.92 10.30
CA TYR A 405 -1.98 30.10 9.65
C TYR A 405 -1.24 31.05 10.61
N GLN A 406 -0.38 31.89 10.04
CA GLN A 406 0.27 33.01 10.69
C GLN A 406 0.20 34.26 9.80
N TYR A 407 -0.04 35.44 10.38
CA TYR A 407 0.14 36.71 9.66
C TYR A 407 1.56 37.22 9.92
N ASN A 408 2.23 37.66 8.86
CA ASN A 408 3.63 38.13 8.92
C ASN A 408 3.73 39.64 8.69
N ALA A 409 2.81 40.22 7.91
CA ALA A 409 2.72 41.65 7.68
C ALA A 409 1.30 42.07 7.26
N PRO A 410 0.91 43.34 7.48
CA PRO A 410 1.63 44.38 8.21
C PRO A 410 1.53 44.19 9.74
N ALA A 411 2.37 44.87 10.50
CA ALA A 411 2.44 44.74 11.96
C ALA A 411 1.08 44.98 12.69
N SER A 412 0.20 45.79 12.09
CA SER A 412 -1.16 46.03 12.60
C SER A 412 -2.07 44.79 12.57
N ILE A 413 -1.73 43.79 11.75
CA ILE A 413 -2.49 42.54 11.59
C ILE A 413 -1.80 41.36 12.30
N VAL A 414 -0.47 41.39 12.41
CA VAL A 414 0.32 40.31 13.06
C VAL A 414 -0.13 40.02 14.49
N SER A 415 -0.50 41.05 15.26
CA SER A 415 -0.91 40.93 16.66
C SER A 415 -2.37 40.51 16.87
N ARG A 416 -3.13 40.29 15.79
CA ARG A 416 -4.53 39.88 15.91
C ARG A 416 -4.63 38.51 16.60
N PRO A 417 -5.62 38.33 17.50
CA PRO A 417 -5.93 37.03 18.05
C PRO A 417 -6.18 36.03 16.92
N LYS A 418 -5.63 34.84 17.09
CA LYS A 418 -5.89 33.75 16.16
C LYS A 418 -7.31 33.24 16.31
N VAL A 419 -7.88 32.81 15.20
CA VAL A 419 -9.22 32.21 15.18
C VAL A 419 -9.15 30.76 14.70
N MET A 420 -10.15 29.98 15.09
CA MET A 420 -10.35 28.64 14.57
C MET A 420 -10.43 28.67 13.03
N THR A 421 -9.86 27.66 12.40
CA THR A 421 -9.87 27.47 10.94
C THR A 421 -10.18 26.02 10.62
N GLY A 422 -10.87 25.80 9.50
CA GLY A 422 -11.08 24.47 8.93
C GLY A 422 -9.91 24.05 8.06
N GLY A 423 -9.59 22.75 8.04
CA GLY A 423 -8.66 22.17 7.08
C GLY A 423 -9.35 21.88 5.74
N ALA A 424 -8.66 21.13 4.88
CA ALA A 424 -9.19 20.60 3.63
C ALA A 424 -8.91 19.10 3.56
N GLY A 425 -9.91 18.31 3.15
CA GLY A 425 -9.74 16.89 2.83
C GLY A 425 -9.18 16.65 1.42
N PHE A 426 -8.47 17.64 0.86
CA PHE A 426 -7.90 17.63 -0.49
C PHE A 426 -6.74 18.64 -0.57
N GLY A 427 -5.91 18.49 -1.60
CA GLY A 427 -4.73 19.35 -1.78
C GLY A 427 -3.56 18.91 -0.91
N ALA A 428 -2.46 19.66 -0.95
CA ALA A 428 -1.27 19.32 -0.19
C ALA A 428 -1.53 19.49 1.32
N LEU A 429 -1.24 18.45 2.10
CA LEU A 429 -1.02 18.57 3.54
C LEU A 429 0.31 19.29 3.76
N LEU A 430 0.39 20.12 4.80
CA LEU A 430 1.61 20.85 5.14
C LEU A 430 2.31 20.17 6.30
N LEU A 431 2.98 19.04 6.06
CA LEU A 431 3.76 18.31 7.06
C LEU A 431 5.17 18.89 7.17
N GLY A 432 5.90 18.59 8.26
CA GLY A 432 7.35 18.81 8.29
C GLY A 432 7.86 20.25 8.15
N GLY A 433 7.02 21.27 8.31
CA GLY A 433 7.42 22.67 8.09
C GLY A 433 7.31 23.15 6.64
N GLN A 434 6.54 22.46 5.78
CA GLN A 434 6.19 22.85 4.40
C GLN A 434 5.28 24.10 4.33
N ALA A 435 5.44 25.08 5.23
CA ALA A 435 4.59 26.25 5.26
C ALA A 435 4.66 27.05 3.95
N VAL A 436 3.50 27.43 3.41
CA VAL A 436 3.43 28.30 2.23
C VAL A 436 3.30 29.74 2.71
N THR A 437 4.27 30.58 2.36
CA THR A 437 4.29 32.00 2.74
C THR A 437 4.23 32.90 1.52
N ALA A 438 3.22 33.77 1.46
CA ALA A 438 3.10 34.77 0.41
C ALA A 438 2.12 35.89 0.80
N ASP A 439 2.07 36.93 -0.03
CA ASP A 439 1.00 37.91 0.09
C ASP A 439 -0.35 37.31 -0.32
N LEU A 440 -1.40 37.76 0.35
CA LEU A 440 -2.77 37.43 0.03
C LEU A 440 -3.23 38.22 -1.20
N ALA A 441 -4.05 37.59 -2.04
CA ALA A 441 -4.71 38.24 -3.16
C ALA A 441 -6.15 37.72 -3.31
N ILE A 442 -7.11 38.63 -3.48
CA ILE A 442 -8.52 38.28 -3.66
C ILE A 442 -8.73 37.71 -5.07
N ALA A 443 -9.38 36.55 -5.17
CA ALA A 443 -9.78 35.98 -6.45
C ALA A 443 -10.77 36.91 -7.18
N ASN A 444 -10.70 36.99 -8.51
CA ASN A 444 -11.64 37.76 -9.30
C ASN A 444 -12.21 36.91 -10.46
N PRO A 445 -13.50 36.49 -10.40
CA PRO A 445 -14.50 36.83 -9.37
C PRO A 445 -14.22 36.18 -8.00
N ILE A 446 -14.66 36.85 -6.91
CA ILE A 446 -14.39 36.42 -5.52
C ILE A 446 -14.94 35.03 -5.18
N ALA A 447 -15.99 34.60 -5.87
CA ALA A 447 -16.55 33.27 -5.69
C ALA A 447 -15.65 32.16 -6.25
N ALA A 448 -14.70 32.47 -7.14
CA ALA A 448 -13.81 31.51 -7.81
C ALA A 448 -14.52 30.27 -8.41
N CYS A 449 -15.81 30.40 -8.79
CA CYS A 449 -16.58 29.31 -9.38
C CYS A 449 -16.38 29.18 -10.90
N SER A 450 -15.80 30.19 -11.53
CA SER A 450 -15.37 30.17 -12.92
C SER A 450 -13.85 30.33 -12.99
N GLY A 451 -13.27 30.01 -14.14
CA GLY A 451 -11.86 30.26 -14.40
C GLY A 451 -11.45 31.71 -14.09
N LEU A 452 -10.32 31.86 -13.44
CA LEU A 452 -9.70 33.15 -13.11
C LEU A 452 -8.71 33.53 -14.22
N ALA A 453 -8.38 34.82 -14.32
CA ALA A 453 -7.39 35.29 -15.29
C ALA A 453 -6.04 34.60 -15.05
N ALA A 454 -5.42 34.06 -16.11
CA ALA A 454 -4.15 33.38 -16.03
C ALA A 454 -3.06 34.27 -15.42
N GLY A 455 -2.33 33.75 -14.44
CA GLY A 455 -1.28 34.46 -13.72
C GLY A 455 -1.74 35.51 -12.69
N SER A 456 -3.05 35.75 -12.54
CA SER A 456 -3.58 36.75 -11.60
C SER A 456 -3.25 36.49 -10.14
N LEU A 457 -2.89 35.26 -9.77
CA LEU A 457 -2.52 34.87 -8.41
C LEU A 457 -1.09 34.32 -8.31
N THR A 458 -0.25 34.53 -9.32
CA THR A 458 1.13 33.98 -9.38
C THR A 458 1.91 34.25 -8.10
N GLY A 459 2.28 33.18 -7.39
CA GLY A 459 3.08 33.26 -6.17
C GLY A 459 2.35 33.88 -4.97
N LYS A 460 1.02 33.97 -5.02
CA LYS A 460 0.16 34.52 -3.96
C LYS A 460 -0.64 33.43 -3.25
N ILE A 461 -1.14 33.74 -2.06
CA ILE A 461 -2.20 32.94 -1.43
C ILE A 461 -3.54 33.54 -1.86
N GLY A 462 -4.33 32.77 -2.62
CA GLY A 462 -5.62 33.20 -3.13
C GLY A 462 -6.68 33.24 -2.02
N VAL A 463 -7.51 34.28 -2.00
CA VAL A 463 -8.63 34.41 -1.06
C VAL A 463 -9.94 34.40 -1.83
N ALA A 464 -10.83 33.46 -1.51
CA ALA A 464 -12.13 33.29 -2.17
C ALA A 464 -13.27 33.18 -1.15
N GLN A 465 -14.47 33.55 -1.58
CA GLN A 465 -15.69 33.47 -0.79
C GLN A 465 -16.38 32.11 -1.00
N ARG A 466 -16.84 31.47 0.09
CA ARG A 466 -17.74 30.29 0.01
C ARG A 466 -19.02 30.67 -0.74
N GLY A 467 -19.46 29.78 -1.62
CA GLY A 467 -20.61 30.02 -2.48
C GLY A 467 -21.19 28.71 -2.99
N THR A 468 -21.69 28.71 -4.22
CA THR A 468 -22.48 27.60 -4.78
C THR A 468 -21.65 26.45 -5.37
N CYS A 469 -20.43 26.71 -5.82
CA CYS A 469 -19.52 25.66 -6.30
C CYS A 469 -18.73 25.01 -5.15
N SER A 470 -18.18 23.82 -5.40
CA SER A 470 -17.40 23.07 -4.40
C SER A 470 -16.11 23.80 -3.99
N PHE A 471 -15.62 23.49 -2.79
CA PHE A 471 -14.36 24.05 -2.27
C PHE A 471 -13.18 23.69 -3.16
N ALA A 472 -13.10 22.43 -3.59
CA ALA A 472 -12.09 21.94 -4.50
C ALA A 472 -12.07 22.75 -5.81
N THR A 473 -13.24 23.04 -6.42
CA THR A 473 -13.33 23.87 -7.64
C THR A 473 -12.66 25.23 -7.44
N LYS A 474 -12.94 25.89 -6.30
CA LYS A 474 -12.40 27.22 -5.99
C LYS A 474 -10.87 27.19 -5.87
N VAL A 475 -10.36 26.22 -5.12
CA VAL A 475 -8.91 26.06 -4.91
C VAL A 475 -8.21 25.71 -6.22
N LYS A 476 -8.79 24.82 -7.03
CA LYS A 476 -8.29 24.47 -8.36
C LYS A 476 -8.22 25.69 -9.28
N ASN A 477 -9.26 26.51 -9.32
CA ASN A 477 -9.27 27.73 -10.14
C ASN A 477 -8.21 28.75 -9.68
N MET A 478 -7.99 28.88 -8.38
CA MET A 478 -6.92 29.72 -7.83
C MET A 478 -5.53 29.17 -8.18
N GLN A 479 -5.33 27.86 -8.05
CA GLN A 479 -4.09 27.18 -8.44
C GLN A 479 -3.78 27.38 -9.93
N VAL A 480 -4.76 27.21 -10.82
CA VAL A 480 -4.60 27.43 -12.27
C VAL A 480 -4.23 28.89 -12.58
N ALA A 481 -4.67 29.85 -11.75
CA ALA A 481 -4.26 31.24 -11.85
C ALA A 481 -2.88 31.55 -11.23
N GLY A 482 -2.17 30.54 -10.72
CA GLY A 482 -0.81 30.64 -10.20
C GLY A 482 -0.71 30.78 -8.67
N ALA A 483 -1.80 30.62 -7.93
CA ALA A 483 -1.77 30.63 -6.48
C ALA A 483 -0.92 29.47 -5.95
N ILE A 484 -0.21 29.70 -4.84
CA ILE A 484 0.60 28.68 -4.14
C ILE A 484 -0.06 28.17 -2.85
N GLY A 485 -1.18 28.79 -2.47
CA GLY A 485 -2.03 28.41 -1.33
C GLY A 485 -3.39 29.08 -1.44
N ALA A 486 -4.37 28.64 -0.66
CA ALA A 486 -5.72 29.19 -0.71
C ALA A 486 -6.38 29.37 0.66
N ILE A 487 -7.17 30.43 0.80
CA ILE A 487 -8.06 30.68 1.92
C ILE A 487 -9.47 30.82 1.38
N ILE A 488 -10.40 30.01 1.88
CA ILE A 488 -11.83 30.19 1.61
C ILE A 488 -12.47 30.72 2.88
N TYR A 489 -13.21 31.82 2.80
CA TYR A 489 -13.98 32.29 3.94
C TYR A 489 -15.48 32.06 3.77
N ASP A 490 -16.16 31.74 4.88
CA ASP A 490 -17.61 31.64 4.90
C ASP A 490 -18.26 33.00 5.18
N PRO A 491 -19.01 33.60 4.25
CA PRO A 491 -19.65 34.91 4.48
C PRO A 491 -20.90 34.81 5.38
N VAL A 492 -21.36 33.59 5.70
CA VAL A 492 -22.60 33.34 6.45
C VAL A 492 -22.29 32.82 7.85
N ASN A 493 -21.49 31.77 7.95
CA ASN A 493 -21.26 31.04 9.20
C ASN A 493 -20.05 31.58 9.96
N ALA A 494 -20.19 31.70 11.28
CA ALA A 494 -19.09 32.10 12.16
C ALA A 494 -18.04 31.00 12.28
N ASP A 495 -18.48 29.75 12.39
CA ASP A 495 -17.60 28.61 12.61
C ASP A 495 -17.18 27.98 11.26
N PRO A 496 -15.88 27.80 11.01
CA PRO A 496 -15.40 27.13 9.80
C PRO A 496 -15.64 25.62 9.89
N ILE A 497 -15.68 24.97 8.72
CA ILE A 497 -15.77 23.51 8.61
C ILE A 497 -14.55 22.96 7.87
N THR A 498 -14.26 21.67 8.06
CA THR A 498 -13.33 20.97 7.17
C THR A 498 -13.92 20.98 5.76
N MET A 499 -13.18 21.49 4.79
CA MET A 499 -13.59 21.54 3.41
C MET A 499 -13.57 20.13 2.83
N GLY A 500 -14.75 19.60 2.50
CA GLY A 500 -14.88 18.28 1.90
C GLY A 500 -14.29 18.21 0.49
N LYS A 501 -13.78 17.03 0.12
CA LYS A 501 -13.33 16.73 -1.23
C LYS A 501 -14.48 16.74 -2.24
N ASP A 502 -14.13 16.90 -3.51
CA ASP A 502 -15.04 16.72 -4.65
C ASP A 502 -14.32 15.81 -5.64
N ASP A 503 -14.78 14.57 -5.76
CA ASP A 503 -14.10 13.55 -6.58
C ASP A 503 -14.10 13.90 -8.08
N ASN A 504 -14.89 14.90 -8.51
CA ASN A 504 -14.85 15.41 -9.89
C ASN A 504 -13.79 16.49 -10.11
N VAL A 505 -13.19 17.02 -9.04
CA VAL A 505 -12.18 18.09 -9.10
C VAL A 505 -10.85 17.56 -8.60
N THR A 506 -9.97 17.30 -9.54
CA THR A 506 -8.69 16.66 -9.27
C THR A 506 -7.51 17.58 -9.62
N GLY A 507 -6.31 17.16 -9.23
CA GLY A 507 -5.04 17.84 -9.51
C GLY A 507 -4.83 19.08 -8.66
N ILE A 508 -5.35 19.11 -7.43
CA ILE A 508 -5.07 20.18 -6.47
C ILE A 508 -3.80 19.80 -5.71
N ASN A 509 -2.78 20.64 -5.76
CA ASN A 509 -1.48 20.43 -5.15
C ASN A 509 -1.02 21.61 -4.27
N ILE A 510 -1.93 22.57 -4.01
CA ILE A 510 -1.69 23.66 -3.07
C ILE A 510 -2.47 23.43 -1.77
N PRO A 511 -1.94 23.85 -0.61
CA PRO A 511 -2.66 23.77 0.65
C PRO A 511 -3.81 24.78 0.69
N SER A 512 -4.85 24.44 1.46
CA SER A 512 -5.96 25.35 1.67
C SER A 512 -6.57 25.26 3.06
N ILE A 513 -7.10 26.39 3.53
CA ILE A 513 -7.78 26.50 4.82
C ILE A 513 -9.11 27.23 4.68
N MET A 514 -10.01 26.99 5.62
CA MET A 514 -11.28 27.70 5.75
C MET A 514 -11.28 28.65 6.94
N MET A 515 -11.76 29.87 6.72
CA MET A 515 -11.99 30.86 7.78
C MET A 515 -13.49 31.13 7.96
N GLY A 516 -13.88 31.42 9.20
CA GLY A 516 -15.22 31.91 9.51
C GLY A 516 -15.46 33.35 9.03
N LYS A 517 -16.72 33.78 9.12
CA LYS A 517 -17.18 35.09 8.62
C LYS A 517 -16.36 36.28 9.09
N ALA A 518 -16.17 36.43 10.39
CA ALA A 518 -15.60 37.64 10.96
C ALA A 518 -14.18 37.91 10.48
N GLU A 519 -13.30 36.90 10.52
CA GLU A 519 -11.91 37.07 10.09
C GLU A 519 -11.79 37.11 8.56
N GLY A 520 -12.63 36.36 7.84
CA GLY A 520 -12.68 36.40 6.38
C GLY A 520 -13.07 37.75 5.81
N GLU A 521 -14.17 38.34 6.29
CA GLU A 521 -14.62 39.67 5.88
C GLU A 521 -13.61 40.76 6.27
N TYR A 522 -12.97 40.63 7.45
CA TYR A 522 -11.90 41.52 7.85
C TYR A 522 -10.74 41.52 6.84
N LEU A 523 -10.24 40.34 6.45
CA LEU A 523 -9.15 40.20 5.48
C LEU A 523 -9.51 40.83 4.13
N VAL A 524 -10.69 40.52 3.60
CA VAL A 524 -11.17 41.06 2.32
C VAL A 524 -11.29 42.58 2.39
N ASN A 525 -11.80 43.14 3.49
CA ASN A 525 -11.93 44.58 3.66
C ASN A 525 -10.56 45.29 3.75
N GLN A 526 -9.58 44.70 4.45
CA GLN A 526 -8.22 45.26 4.52
C GLN A 526 -7.56 45.29 3.12
N MET A 527 -7.67 44.20 2.36
CA MET A 527 -7.11 44.10 1.01
C MET A 527 -7.82 45.06 0.03
N ASN A 528 -9.15 45.16 0.08
CA ASN A 528 -9.90 46.15 -0.71
C ASN A 528 -9.56 47.60 -0.34
N GLY A 529 -9.17 47.84 0.92
CA GLY A 529 -8.62 49.11 1.38
C GLY A 529 -7.18 49.39 0.94
N GLY A 530 -6.56 48.51 0.16
CA GLY A 530 -5.20 48.65 -0.36
C GLY A 530 -4.10 48.11 0.56
N THR A 531 -4.46 47.38 1.62
CA THR A 531 -3.46 46.77 2.52
C THR A 531 -2.91 45.48 1.94
N THR A 532 -1.60 45.42 1.73
CA THR A 532 -0.91 44.16 1.41
C THR A 532 -0.71 43.34 2.68
N ILE A 533 -1.31 42.15 2.72
CA ILE A 533 -1.19 41.22 3.85
C ILE A 533 -0.28 40.08 3.44
N ASN A 534 0.76 39.79 4.23
CA ASN A 534 1.59 38.61 4.08
C ASN A 534 1.19 37.57 5.14
N ALA A 535 1.01 36.33 4.73
CA ALA A 535 0.64 35.24 5.61
C ALA A 535 1.39 33.94 5.28
N SER A 536 1.54 33.09 6.28
CA SER A 536 1.97 31.71 6.13
C SER A 536 0.78 30.78 6.39
N LEU A 537 0.49 29.87 5.47
CA LEU A 537 -0.30 28.68 5.77
C LEU A 537 0.65 27.64 6.36
N GLN A 538 0.34 27.11 7.53
CA GLN A 538 1.18 26.17 8.28
C GLN A 538 0.28 25.35 9.20
N PHE A 539 0.63 24.13 9.58
CA PHE A 539 -0.22 23.33 10.49
C PHE A 539 0.46 23.07 11.83
N ASP A 540 -0.25 23.40 12.91
CA ASP A 540 0.15 23.02 14.27
C ASP A 540 -0.27 21.56 14.56
N TYR A 541 0.68 20.65 14.42
CA TYR A 541 0.46 19.22 14.74
C TYR A 541 0.61 18.88 16.22
N ASN A 542 0.74 19.87 17.12
CA ASN A 542 0.82 19.57 18.54
C ASN A 542 -0.41 18.77 19.01
N GLY A 543 -0.15 17.63 19.64
CA GLY A 543 -1.16 16.70 20.14
C GLY A 543 -1.72 15.74 19.10
N PHE A 544 -1.29 15.82 17.84
CA PHE A 544 -1.58 14.77 16.85
C PHE A 544 -0.85 13.49 17.26
N LYS A 545 -1.48 12.36 16.94
CA LYS A 545 -0.93 11.03 17.16
C LYS A 545 -0.43 10.45 15.85
N HIS A 546 0.41 9.43 15.92
CA HIS A 546 0.95 8.76 14.74
C HIS A 546 0.58 7.28 14.77
N SER A 547 -0.06 6.77 13.71
CA SER A 547 -0.57 5.38 13.68
C SER A 547 0.52 4.31 13.71
N SER A 548 1.74 4.59 13.25
CA SER A 548 2.91 3.70 13.44
C SER A 548 3.26 3.35 14.89
N LEU A 549 2.74 4.08 15.88
CA LEU A 549 2.94 3.79 17.30
C LEU A 549 1.80 2.93 17.89
N ASP A 550 0.78 2.64 17.09
CA ASP A 550 -0.32 1.75 17.39
C ASP A 550 -0.09 0.43 16.65
N ASN A 551 0.34 -0.59 17.39
CA ASN A 551 0.64 -1.91 16.88
C ASN A 551 -0.62 -2.59 16.32
N GLY A 552 -1.81 -2.28 16.84
CA GLY A 552 -3.08 -2.81 16.33
C GLY A 552 -3.35 -2.32 14.91
N ILE A 553 -3.19 -1.02 14.66
CA ILE A 553 -3.32 -0.47 13.30
C ILE A 553 -2.28 -1.09 12.37
N VAL A 554 -1.00 -1.16 12.77
CA VAL A 554 0.05 -1.76 11.91
C VAL A 554 -0.25 -3.24 11.60
N ALA A 555 -0.73 -4.01 12.58
CA ALA A 555 -1.08 -5.42 12.39
C ALA A 555 -2.30 -5.58 11.48
N HIS A 556 -3.34 -4.75 11.65
CA HIS A 556 -4.53 -4.70 10.80
C HIS A 556 -4.12 -4.47 9.33
N GLU A 557 -3.32 -3.43 9.07
CA GLU A 557 -2.89 -3.11 7.71
C GLU A 557 -2.03 -4.23 7.10
N TYR A 558 -1.13 -4.83 7.87
CA TYR A 558 -0.36 -5.98 7.39
C TYR A 558 -1.27 -7.20 7.09
N GLY A 559 -2.37 -7.34 7.85
CA GLY A 559 -3.43 -8.33 7.62
C GLY A 559 -4.08 -8.22 6.25
N HIS A 560 -4.29 -7.00 5.74
CA HIS A 560 -4.73 -6.79 4.36
C HIS A 560 -3.72 -7.34 3.35
N GLY A 561 -2.42 -7.13 3.61
CA GLY A 561 -1.33 -7.69 2.83
C GLY A 561 -1.39 -9.21 2.74
N ILE A 562 -1.38 -9.88 3.89
CA ILE A 562 -1.42 -11.35 3.98
C ILE A 562 -2.65 -11.91 3.25
N SER A 563 -3.84 -11.38 3.57
CA SER A 563 -5.10 -11.91 3.02
C SER A 563 -5.20 -11.74 1.51
N ASN A 564 -4.83 -10.59 0.96
CA ASN A 564 -4.87 -10.37 -0.50
C ASN A 564 -3.78 -11.14 -1.24
N ARG A 565 -2.61 -11.30 -0.63
CA ARG A 565 -1.50 -12.06 -1.23
C ARG A 565 -1.80 -13.55 -1.31
N LEU A 566 -2.54 -14.09 -0.35
CA LEU A 566 -2.95 -15.50 -0.28
C LEU A 566 -4.25 -15.84 -1.01
N THR A 567 -4.97 -14.84 -1.56
CA THR A 567 -6.25 -15.04 -2.24
C THR A 567 -6.23 -14.60 -3.70
N GLY A 568 -7.09 -15.22 -4.52
CA GLY A 568 -7.22 -14.92 -5.95
C GLY A 568 -5.89 -14.99 -6.70
N GLN A 569 -5.57 -13.91 -7.42
CA GLN A 569 -4.33 -13.77 -8.18
C GLN A 569 -3.12 -13.36 -7.30
N GLY A 570 -3.36 -13.02 -6.03
CA GLY A 570 -2.34 -12.54 -5.07
C GLY A 570 -2.26 -11.01 -4.93
N TYR A 571 -3.21 -10.28 -5.51
CA TYR A 571 -3.24 -8.82 -5.48
C TYR A 571 -4.65 -8.21 -5.55
N ASN A 572 -5.68 -9.02 -5.80
CA ASN A 572 -7.06 -8.57 -5.88
C ASN A 572 -8.02 -9.76 -5.81
N CYS A 573 -8.84 -9.83 -4.74
CA CYS A 573 -9.87 -10.86 -4.61
C CYS A 573 -10.97 -10.52 -3.58
N LEU A 574 -10.74 -9.58 -2.67
CA LEU A 574 -11.54 -9.36 -1.45
C LEU A 574 -12.37 -8.06 -1.46
N GLN A 575 -12.83 -7.61 -2.64
CA GLN A 575 -13.48 -6.30 -2.83
C GLN A 575 -15.01 -6.33 -3.02
N SER A 576 -15.67 -7.46 -2.82
CA SER A 576 -17.14 -7.55 -2.92
C SER A 576 -17.83 -7.42 -1.56
N ALA A 577 -19.13 -7.08 -1.58
CA ALA A 577 -19.92 -6.65 -0.42
C ALA A 577 -20.05 -7.67 0.74
N GLU A 578 -19.68 -8.94 0.54
CA GLU A 578 -19.78 -10.01 1.56
C GLU A 578 -18.40 -10.68 1.84
N GLN A 579 -17.29 -10.04 1.50
CA GLN A 579 -15.96 -10.60 1.69
C GLN A 579 -15.30 -10.15 3.00
N MET A 580 -14.52 -11.05 3.59
CA MET A 580 -13.93 -10.90 4.92
C MET A 580 -12.62 -10.07 4.91
N GLY A 581 -12.41 -9.17 3.94
CA GLY A 581 -11.16 -8.41 3.81
C GLY A 581 -10.80 -7.62 5.08
N GLU A 582 -11.72 -6.78 5.54
CA GLU A 582 -11.61 -6.06 6.82
C GLU A 582 -11.69 -7.02 8.01
N GLY A 583 -12.65 -7.95 7.99
CA GLY A 583 -12.87 -8.86 9.12
C GLY A 583 -11.71 -9.82 9.41
N TRP A 584 -10.92 -10.19 8.40
CA TRP A 584 -9.69 -10.94 8.60
C TRP A 584 -8.58 -10.05 9.16
N SER A 585 -8.42 -8.82 8.67
CA SER A 585 -7.48 -7.87 9.26
C SER A 585 -7.80 -7.56 10.71
N ASP A 586 -9.09 -7.46 11.06
CA ASP A 586 -9.56 -7.30 12.44
C ASP A 586 -9.24 -8.51 13.33
N PHE A 587 -9.31 -9.71 12.77
CA PHE A 587 -8.97 -10.93 13.51
C PHE A 587 -7.46 -11.05 13.79
N LEU A 588 -6.62 -10.45 12.94
CA LEU A 588 -5.16 -10.60 13.02
C LEU A 588 -4.48 -9.51 13.88
N HIS A 589 -5.20 -8.46 14.29
CA HIS A 589 -4.64 -7.38 15.10
C HIS A 589 -4.78 -7.58 16.61
#